data_AF-A0A9Q4A5C3-F1
#
_entry.id   AF-A0A9Q4A5C3-F1
#
_cell.length_a   1.000
_cell.length_b   1.000
_cell.length_c   1.000
_cell.angle_alpha   90.00
_cell.angle_beta   90.00
_cell.angle_gamma   90.00
#
_symmetry.space_group_name_H-M   'P 1'
#
loop_
_entity.id
_entity.type
_entity.pdbx_description
1 polymer ?
#
loop_
_entity_poly.entity_id
_entity_poly.type
_entity_poly.pdbx_seq_one_letter_code
_entity_poly.pdbx_strand_id
1 'polypeptide(L)'
;MKLALVGDIGGTNARFAIWEDDTLHSVRVFPTIDYAGPEKAIEVYMQDLELQRGDIGYVCLAVAGPVDGDLFQFTNSHWQLSREAFCADLKVDHLLLINDFTAMALGMTRLKDDEYLTVCHGQGKPDRPRVVVGPGTGLGVGTLIKLEGSRWMALPGEGGHADLPIGSAREALLWARLMAEREHVSAEVVLSGAGLLLLYQVSCALDNVEPVLKSPSAITSAALAGDPVAAAVLEQFCVFLGRVVGNNVLIQGGLGG
;
A
#
# COMPACT_ATOMS: atom_id res chain seq x y z
N MET A 1 26.81 9.49 17.10
CA MET A 1 25.36 9.27 17.23
C MET A 1 25.04 8.08 16.34
N LYS A 2 24.22 7.12 16.77
CA LYS A 2 23.89 6.00 15.88
C LYS A 2 22.86 6.43 14.83
N LEU A 3 22.98 5.91 13.63
CA LEU A 3 22.11 6.21 12.49
C LEU A 3 20.74 5.52 12.63
N ALA A 4 19.75 6.05 11.90
CA ALA A 4 18.47 5.40 11.69
C ALA A 4 18.38 4.87 10.24
N LEU A 5 17.91 3.64 10.07
CA LEU A 5 17.59 3.05 8.78
C LEU A 5 16.08 2.89 8.67
N VAL A 6 15.54 3.23 7.50
CA VAL A 6 14.17 2.90 7.14
C VAL A 6 14.17 1.92 5.98
N GLY A 7 13.17 1.03 5.96
CA GLY A 7 12.99 0.06 4.90
C GLY A 7 11.55 -0.05 4.45
N ASP A 8 11.35 -0.27 3.15
CA ASP A 8 10.08 -0.65 2.54
C ASP A 8 10.26 -2.02 1.89
N ILE A 9 9.62 -3.05 2.45
CA ILE A 9 9.80 -4.44 2.03
C ILE A 9 8.51 -4.94 1.38
N GLY A 10 8.53 -5.02 0.05
CA GLY A 10 7.50 -5.67 -0.74
C GLY A 10 7.84 -7.13 -1.06
N GLY A 11 7.03 -7.74 -1.92
CA GLY A 11 7.25 -9.15 -2.30
C GLY A 11 8.50 -9.39 -3.15
N THR A 12 8.74 -8.51 -4.12
CA THR A 12 9.84 -8.67 -5.10
C THR A 12 11.08 -7.85 -4.76
N ASN A 13 10.90 -6.71 -4.09
CA ASN A 13 11.97 -5.77 -3.81
C ASN A 13 11.87 -5.26 -2.38
N ALA A 14 13.03 -5.09 -1.74
CA ALA A 14 13.23 -4.33 -0.53
C ALA A 14 13.95 -3.02 -0.88
N ARG A 15 13.55 -1.91 -0.27
CA ARG A 15 14.21 -0.60 -0.41
C ARG A 15 14.71 -0.18 0.94
N PHE A 16 15.95 0.27 1.04
CA PHE A 16 16.53 0.79 2.27
C PHE A 16 17.08 2.19 2.08
N ALA A 17 17.03 3.00 3.14
CA ALA A 17 17.57 4.35 3.17
C ALA A 17 18.06 4.69 4.59
N ILE A 18 19.03 5.58 4.70
CA ILE A 18 19.38 6.22 5.98
C ILE A 18 18.43 7.41 6.20
N TRP A 19 17.92 7.54 7.41
CA TRP A 19 17.13 8.68 7.85
C TRP A 19 17.97 9.58 8.75
N GLU A 20 18.21 10.81 8.30
CA GLU A 20 18.99 11.82 9.03
C GLU A 20 18.40 13.20 8.73
N ASP A 21 18.34 14.07 9.74
CA ASP A 21 17.87 15.46 9.60
C ASP A 21 16.58 15.60 8.78
N ASP A 22 15.59 14.78 9.14
CA ASP A 22 14.26 14.79 8.53
C ASP A 22 14.24 14.46 7.02
N THR A 23 15.30 13.82 6.52
CA THR A 23 15.56 13.53 5.11
C THR A 23 16.00 12.08 4.89
N LEU A 24 15.64 11.50 3.73
CA LEU A 24 16.10 10.19 3.28
C LEU A 24 17.37 10.32 2.46
N HIS A 25 18.37 9.51 2.79
CA HIS A 25 19.65 9.43 2.10
C HIS A 25 19.94 8.01 1.61
N SER A 26 20.78 7.92 0.58
CA SER A 26 21.36 6.64 0.11
C SER A 26 20.34 5.56 -0.23
N VAL A 27 19.21 5.93 -0.84
CA VAL A 27 18.16 4.97 -1.20
C VAL A 27 18.72 3.90 -2.14
N ARG A 28 18.59 2.62 -1.76
CA ARG A 28 19.00 1.46 -2.57
C ARG A 28 17.89 0.43 -2.61
N VAL A 29 17.82 -0.31 -3.73
CA VAL A 29 16.81 -1.35 -3.99
C VAL A 29 17.49 -2.69 -4.12
N PHE A 30 16.95 -3.70 -3.44
CA PHE A 30 17.47 -5.05 -3.35
C PHE A 30 16.37 -6.04 -3.77
N PRO A 31 16.60 -6.90 -4.77
CA PRO A 31 15.67 -7.98 -5.09
C PRO A 31 15.57 -8.95 -3.92
N THR A 32 14.37 -9.22 -3.40
CA THR A 32 14.20 -10.06 -2.21
C THR A 32 14.70 -11.48 -2.43
N ILE A 33 14.56 -11.99 -3.66
CA ILE A 33 14.97 -13.34 -4.08
C ILE A 33 16.48 -13.60 -3.93
N ASP A 34 17.30 -12.54 -3.97
CA ASP A 34 18.77 -12.66 -3.91
C ASP A 34 19.30 -12.84 -2.48
N TYR A 35 18.43 -12.68 -1.47
CA TYR A 35 18.82 -12.73 -0.06
C TYR A 35 17.95 -13.70 0.75
N ALA A 36 18.54 -14.30 1.77
CA ALA A 36 17.84 -15.22 2.67
C ALA A 36 16.85 -14.51 3.61
N GLY A 37 17.09 -13.23 3.90
CA GLY A 37 16.31 -12.44 4.83
C GLY A 37 16.72 -10.96 4.80
N PRO A 38 15.93 -10.08 5.45
CA PRO A 38 16.21 -8.65 5.51
C PRO A 38 17.57 -8.33 6.15
N GLU A 39 18.04 -9.12 7.12
CA GLU A 39 19.35 -8.96 7.77
C GLU A 39 20.48 -9.00 6.73
N LYS A 40 20.41 -9.94 5.79
CA LYS A 40 21.45 -10.12 4.76
C LYS A 40 21.43 -9.03 3.70
N ALA A 41 20.24 -8.57 3.33
CA ALA A 41 20.12 -7.42 2.43
C ALA A 41 20.64 -6.14 3.10
N ILE A 42 20.36 -5.94 4.40
CA ILE A 42 20.85 -4.79 5.17
C ILE A 42 22.37 -4.87 5.40
N GLU A 43 22.94 -6.06 5.61
CA GLU A 43 24.40 -6.21 5.69
C GLU A 43 25.10 -5.73 4.42
N VAL A 44 24.58 -6.09 3.24
CA VAL A 44 25.12 -5.61 1.96
C VAL A 44 24.93 -4.11 1.82
N TYR A 45 23.76 -3.58 2.18
CA TYR A 45 23.50 -2.14 2.22
C TYR A 45 24.49 -1.39 3.12
N MET A 46 24.83 -1.94 4.28
CA MET A 46 25.81 -1.35 5.20
C MET A 46 27.23 -1.39 4.63
N GLN A 47 27.63 -2.51 4.02
CA GLN A 47 28.93 -2.64 3.35
C GLN A 47 29.10 -1.62 2.22
N ASP A 48 28.04 -1.45 1.42
CA ASP A 48 27.95 -0.48 0.33
C ASP A 48 28.13 0.98 0.78
N LEU A 49 27.90 1.26 2.06
CA LEU A 49 28.05 2.57 2.71
C LEU A 49 29.22 2.62 3.69
N GLU A 50 30.08 1.59 3.69
CA GLU A 50 31.22 1.45 4.60
C GLU A 50 30.85 1.46 6.10
N LEU A 51 29.61 1.11 6.44
CA LEU A 51 29.10 1.03 7.80
C LEU A 51 29.38 -0.33 8.45
N GLN A 52 29.61 -0.31 9.76
CA GLN A 52 29.83 -1.48 10.59
C GLN A 52 28.59 -1.81 11.44
N ARG A 53 28.46 -3.07 11.85
CA ARG A 53 27.40 -3.50 12.79
C ARG A 53 27.46 -2.66 14.06
N GLY A 54 26.32 -2.07 14.43
CA GLY A 54 26.19 -1.15 15.56
C GLY A 54 26.28 0.33 15.20
N ASP A 55 26.66 0.69 13.97
CA ASP A 55 26.58 2.08 13.49
C ASP A 55 25.12 2.52 13.29
N ILE A 56 24.25 1.59 12.90
CA ILE A 56 22.80 1.77 12.85
C ILE A 56 22.21 1.34 14.20
N GLY A 57 21.55 2.28 14.89
CA GLY A 57 20.94 2.04 16.20
C GLY A 57 19.43 1.82 16.12
N TYR A 58 18.78 2.41 15.11
CA TYR A 58 17.34 2.38 14.97
C TYR A 58 16.97 1.89 13.57
N VAL A 59 16.05 0.94 13.49
CA VAL A 59 15.54 0.43 12.22
C VAL A 59 14.02 0.49 12.23
N CYS A 60 13.42 1.03 11.17
CA CYS A 60 11.99 0.97 10.92
C CYS A 60 11.71 0.29 9.58
N LEU A 61 11.07 -0.88 9.57
CA LEU A 61 10.71 -1.59 8.34
C LEU A 61 9.19 -1.54 8.15
N ALA A 62 8.77 -0.96 7.04
CA ALA A 62 7.41 -1.06 6.51
C ALA A 62 7.26 -2.40 5.78
N VAL A 63 6.26 -3.19 6.17
CA VAL A 63 6.04 -4.55 5.69
C VAL A 63 4.58 -4.77 5.32
N ALA A 64 4.33 -5.57 4.28
CA ALA A 64 2.98 -5.95 3.89
C ALA A 64 2.43 -7.01 4.86
N GLY A 65 1.33 -6.70 5.53
CA GLY A 65 0.62 -7.59 6.44
C GLY A 65 0.54 -7.11 7.90
N PRO A 66 -0.21 -7.85 8.76
CA PRO A 66 -0.37 -7.55 10.16
C PRO A 66 0.91 -7.86 10.94
N VAL A 67 1.34 -6.91 11.77
CA VAL A 67 2.56 -7.02 12.56
C VAL A 67 2.20 -7.34 14.01
N ASP A 68 2.52 -8.56 14.46
CA ASP A 68 2.35 -8.99 15.85
C ASP A 68 3.47 -9.98 16.25
N GLY A 69 3.76 -10.07 17.54
CA GLY A 69 4.77 -10.96 18.10
C GLY A 69 6.22 -10.64 17.71
N ASP A 70 7.12 -11.59 18.02
CA ASP A 70 8.54 -11.52 17.70
C ASP A 70 8.84 -11.98 16.26
N LEU A 71 8.22 -13.08 15.82
CA LEU A 71 8.43 -13.65 14.50
C LEU A 71 7.43 -13.09 13.49
N PHE A 72 7.94 -12.44 12.45
CA PHE A 72 7.17 -11.93 11.32
C PHE A 72 7.44 -12.78 10.06
N GLN A 73 6.36 -13.24 9.43
CA GLN A 73 6.39 -13.93 8.13
C GLN A 73 5.87 -12.98 7.06
N PHE A 74 6.69 -12.69 6.06
CA PHE A 74 6.29 -11.82 4.95
C PHE A 74 5.28 -12.56 4.07
N THR A 75 4.16 -11.90 3.73
CA THR A 75 3.09 -12.51 2.93
C THR A 75 3.50 -12.78 1.48
N ASN A 76 4.36 -11.93 0.93
CA ASN A 76 4.71 -11.93 -0.49
C ASN A 76 6.19 -12.28 -0.77
N SER A 77 6.93 -12.77 0.22
CA SER A 77 8.32 -13.23 0.04
C SER A 77 8.64 -14.43 0.93
N HIS A 78 9.75 -15.12 0.66
CA HIS A 78 10.23 -16.25 1.48
C HIS A 78 10.90 -15.81 2.79
N TRP A 79 11.05 -14.50 3.03
CA TRP A 79 11.72 -13.99 4.21
C TRP A 79 10.92 -14.25 5.48
N GLN A 80 11.66 -14.40 6.57
CA GLN A 80 11.19 -14.39 7.95
C GLN A 80 12.12 -13.49 8.75
N LEU A 81 11.59 -12.87 9.79
CA LEU A 81 12.37 -12.01 10.67
C LEU A 81 11.90 -12.20 12.11
N SER A 82 12.84 -12.50 13.00
CA SER A 82 12.65 -12.41 14.47
C SER A 82 13.24 -11.09 14.93
N ARG A 83 12.49 -10.29 15.69
CA ARG A 83 12.97 -8.97 16.14
C ARG A 83 14.18 -9.11 17.04
N GLU A 84 14.15 -10.07 17.97
CA GLU A 84 15.27 -10.36 18.87
C GLU A 84 16.52 -10.79 18.10
N ALA A 85 16.38 -11.73 17.15
CA ALA A 85 17.50 -12.21 16.34
C ALA A 85 18.08 -11.10 15.45
N PHE A 86 17.21 -10.29 14.84
CA PHE A 86 17.59 -9.16 13.99
C PHE A 86 18.42 -8.13 14.78
N CYS A 87 17.94 -7.71 15.95
CA CYS A 87 18.64 -6.76 16.81
C CYS A 87 20.00 -7.32 17.26
N ALA A 88 20.06 -8.60 17.61
CA ALA A 88 21.30 -9.26 18.03
C ALA A 88 22.33 -9.37 16.89
N ASP A 89 21.93 -9.77 15.68
CA ASP A 89 22.85 -9.97 14.55
C ASP A 89 23.43 -8.63 14.06
N LEU A 90 22.58 -7.62 13.86
CA LEU A 90 23.00 -6.32 13.33
C LEU A 90 23.49 -5.33 14.40
N LYS A 91 23.36 -5.67 15.69
CA LYS A 91 23.63 -4.79 16.85
C LYS A 91 22.80 -3.51 16.83
N VAL A 92 21.54 -3.64 16.42
CA VAL A 92 20.53 -2.59 16.39
C VAL A 92 19.89 -2.49 17.77
N ASP A 93 19.69 -1.28 18.28
CA ASP A 93 19.10 -1.06 19.61
C ASP A 93 17.58 -1.25 19.57
N HIS A 94 16.94 -0.78 18.49
CA HIS A 94 15.49 -0.87 18.30
C HIS A 94 15.10 -1.20 16.87
N LEU A 95 14.28 -2.24 16.70
CA LEU A 95 13.60 -2.58 15.46
C LEU A 95 12.09 -2.33 15.60
N LEU A 96 11.60 -1.37 14.83
CA LEU A 96 10.18 -1.13 14.62
C LEU A 96 9.76 -1.79 13.31
N LEU A 97 8.77 -2.68 13.37
CA LEU A 97 8.07 -3.16 12.19
C LEU A 97 6.71 -2.48 12.18
N ILE A 98 6.33 -1.92 11.05
CA ILE A 98 5.01 -1.33 10.84
C ILE A 98 4.41 -1.87 9.56
N ASN A 99 3.08 -1.91 9.51
CA ASN A 99 2.38 -2.16 8.26
C ASN A 99 2.74 -1.09 7.19
N ASP A 100 2.79 -1.49 5.93
CA ASP A 100 3.07 -0.63 4.78
C ASP A 100 2.11 0.55 4.64
N PHE A 101 0.81 0.36 4.87
CA PHE A 101 -0.17 1.45 4.88
C PHE A 101 -0.10 2.33 6.12
N THR A 102 0.38 1.82 7.26
CA THR A 102 0.77 2.66 8.40
C THR A 102 1.90 3.60 7.99
N ALA A 103 2.94 3.07 7.32
CA ALA A 103 4.05 3.88 6.82
C ALA A 103 3.59 4.89 5.77
N MET A 104 2.76 4.47 4.82
CA MET A 104 2.18 5.35 3.80
C MET A 104 1.37 6.47 4.42
N ALA A 105 0.49 6.16 5.37
CA ALA A 105 -0.29 7.14 6.10
C ALA A 105 0.59 8.17 6.79
N LEU A 106 1.58 7.75 7.57
CA LEU A 106 2.53 8.66 8.22
C LEU A 106 3.32 9.49 7.21
N GLY A 107 3.73 8.88 6.09
CA GLY A 107 4.42 9.55 4.99
C GLY A 107 3.60 10.70 4.39
N MET A 108 2.27 10.56 4.29
CA MET A 108 1.40 11.63 3.78
C MET A 108 1.46 12.91 4.62
N THR A 109 1.88 12.84 5.89
CA THR A 109 2.05 14.04 6.73
C THR A 109 3.25 14.90 6.33
N ARG A 110 4.12 14.39 5.46
CA ARG A 110 5.36 15.03 5.02
C ARG A 110 5.35 15.48 3.57
N LEU A 111 4.28 15.19 2.82
CA LEU A 111 4.14 15.65 1.45
C LEU A 111 4.05 17.17 1.39
N LYS A 112 4.74 17.75 0.42
CA LYS A 112 4.63 19.16 0.06
C LYS A 112 3.47 19.39 -0.89
N ASP A 113 3.04 20.64 -1.00
CA ASP A 113 1.89 21.03 -1.83
C ASP A 113 2.08 20.74 -3.32
N ASP A 114 3.31 20.56 -3.80
CA ASP A 114 3.64 20.19 -5.18
C ASP A 114 3.84 18.67 -5.40
N GLU A 115 3.71 17.86 -4.34
CA GLU A 115 3.87 16.40 -4.39
C GLU A 115 2.53 15.64 -4.48
N TYR A 116 1.40 16.35 -4.56
CA TYR A 116 0.07 15.76 -4.75
C TYR A 116 -0.83 16.61 -5.65
N LEU A 117 -1.88 15.98 -6.19
CA LEU A 117 -2.91 16.65 -6.99
C LEU A 117 -4.26 16.61 -6.28
N THR A 118 -4.94 17.74 -6.20
CA THR A 118 -6.31 17.79 -5.69
C THR A 118 -7.29 17.30 -6.76
N VAL A 119 -7.93 16.15 -6.52
CA VAL A 119 -8.96 15.59 -7.41
C VAL A 119 -10.34 16.17 -7.11
N CYS A 120 -10.66 16.38 -5.82
CA CYS A 120 -11.91 16.97 -5.38
C CYS A 120 -11.62 18.09 -4.37
N HIS A 121 -12.00 19.31 -4.69
CA HIS A 121 -11.79 20.45 -3.80
C HIS A 121 -12.77 20.42 -2.62
N GLY A 122 -12.25 20.77 -1.44
CA GLY A 122 -13.04 20.88 -0.21
C GLY A 122 -12.30 21.67 0.86
N GLN A 123 -13.01 22.02 1.94
CA GLN A 123 -12.41 22.67 3.11
C GLN A 123 -12.17 21.61 4.19
N GLY A 124 -10.95 21.07 4.23
CA GLY A 124 -10.51 20.17 5.29
C GLY A 124 -10.50 20.85 6.66
N LYS A 125 -10.74 20.08 7.71
CA LYS A 125 -10.63 20.48 9.11
C LYS A 125 -9.34 19.88 9.67
N PRO A 126 -8.23 20.63 9.80
CA PRO A 126 -6.89 20.06 10.06
C PRO A 126 -6.79 19.09 11.25
N ASP A 127 -7.62 19.25 12.27
CA ASP A 127 -7.63 18.42 13.48
C ASP A 127 -8.50 17.15 13.36
N ARG A 128 -9.12 16.91 12.21
CA ARG A 128 -9.94 15.72 11.95
C ARG A 128 -9.11 14.60 11.33
N PRO A 129 -9.57 13.33 11.44
CA PRO A 129 -8.87 12.22 10.81
C PRO A 129 -8.69 12.42 9.31
N ARG A 130 -7.60 11.88 8.76
CA ARG A 130 -7.38 11.76 7.30
C ARG A 130 -7.36 10.28 6.93
N VAL A 131 -7.89 9.95 5.77
CA VAL A 131 -7.93 8.57 5.28
C VAL A 131 -7.01 8.45 4.08
N VAL A 132 -6.17 7.42 4.08
CA VAL A 132 -5.26 7.09 2.99
C VAL A 132 -5.72 5.78 2.39
N VAL A 133 -6.05 5.78 1.09
CA VAL A 133 -6.52 4.60 0.36
C VAL A 133 -5.67 4.46 -0.90
N GLY A 134 -5.16 3.27 -1.16
CA GLY A 134 -4.24 3.04 -2.27
C GLY A 134 -4.45 1.68 -2.92
N PRO A 135 -4.97 1.63 -4.16
CA PRO A 135 -4.92 0.40 -4.95
C PRO A 135 -3.49 0.15 -5.45
N GLY A 136 -3.05 -1.10 -5.35
CA GLY A 136 -1.74 -1.59 -5.77
C GLY A 136 -1.81 -3.09 -6.07
N THR A 137 -0.91 -3.89 -5.48
CA THR A 137 -1.06 -5.35 -5.49
C THR A 137 -2.36 -5.79 -4.80
N GLY A 138 -2.70 -5.13 -3.70
CA GLY A 138 -3.99 -5.21 -3.01
C GLY A 138 -4.65 -3.83 -2.89
N LEU A 139 -5.50 -3.63 -1.89
CA LEU A 139 -6.12 -2.36 -1.56
C LEU A 139 -5.88 -2.05 -0.08
N GLY A 140 -4.91 -1.19 0.20
CA GLY A 140 -4.67 -0.77 1.58
C GLY A 140 -5.49 0.45 1.98
N VAL A 141 -5.78 0.51 3.27
CA VAL A 141 -6.50 1.62 3.91
C VAL A 141 -5.84 1.95 5.24
N GLY A 142 -5.40 3.19 5.42
CA GLY A 142 -4.86 3.71 6.68
C GLY A 142 -5.62 4.95 7.14
N THR A 143 -5.70 5.18 8.44
CA THR A 143 -6.29 6.41 9.00
C THR A 143 -5.26 7.17 9.83
N LEU A 144 -5.04 8.44 9.51
CA LEU A 144 -4.27 9.36 10.33
C LEU A 144 -5.16 10.05 11.35
N ILE A 145 -4.76 10.01 12.61
CA ILE A 145 -5.41 10.72 13.71
C ILE A 145 -4.45 11.80 14.21
N LYS A 146 -4.91 13.04 14.20
CA LYS A 146 -4.14 14.17 14.73
C LYS A 146 -4.01 14.04 16.24
N LEU A 147 -2.77 14.11 16.74
CA LEU A 147 -2.48 14.22 18.16
C LEU A 147 -2.09 15.66 18.50
N GLU A 148 -1.83 15.94 19.78
CA GLU A 148 -1.36 17.26 20.22
C GLU A 148 -0.05 17.68 19.51
N GLY A 149 0.00 18.96 19.13
CA GLY A 149 1.14 19.57 18.46
C GLY A 149 1.30 19.11 17.01
N SER A 150 2.53 18.78 16.61
CA SER A 150 2.85 18.27 15.27
C SER A 150 2.66 16.75 15.12
N ARG A 151 2.28 16.04 16.19
CA ARG A 151 2.23 14.58 16.21
C ARG A 151 1.00 14.02 15.50
N TRP A 152 1.18 12.82 14.98
CA TRP A 152 0.15 12.02 14.31
C TRP A 152 0.26 10.57 14.75
N MET A 153 -0.88 9.89 14.79
CA MET A 153 -0.96 8.44 14.95
C MET A 153 -1.58 7.86 13.69
N ALA A 154 -0.94 6.85 13.11
CA ALA A 154 -1.56 6.04 12.07
C ALA A 154 -2.28 4.86 12.74
N LEU A 155 -3.59 4.77 12.51
CA LEU A 155 -4.41 3.63 12.85
C LEU A 155 -4.41 2.68 11.65
N PRO A 156 -3.77 1.49 11.76
CA PRO A 156 -3.84 0.48 10.71
C PRO A 156 -5.27 -0.04 10.56
N GLY A 157 -5.61 -0.50 9.37
CA GLY A 157 -6.89 -1.12 9.09
C GLY A 157 -6.90 -1.95 7.82
N GLU A 158 -7.85 -2.87 7.75
CA GLU A 158 -8.03 -3.81 6.63
C GLU A 158 -9.21 -3.38 5.75
N GLY A 159 -9.34 -2.06 5.52
CA GLY A 159 -10.51 -1.47 4.86
C GLY A 159 -10.73 -1.93 3.42
N GLY A 160 -9.69 -2.46 2.76
CA GLY A 160 -9.82 -3.06 1.42
C GLY A 160 -10.56 -4.40 1.42
N HIS A 161 -10.65 -5.09 2.56
CA HIS A 161 -11.36 -6.35 2.73
C HIS A 161 -12.86 -6.17 3.05
N ALA A 162 -13.32 -4.92 3.25
CA ALA A 162 -14.74 -4.60 3.36
C ALA A 162 -15.50 -4.86 2.05
N ASP A 163 -16.82 -5.02 2.13
CA ASP A 163 -17.69 -5.28 0.97
C ASP A 163 -17.51 -4.26 -0.16
N LEU A 164 -17.54 -4.74 -1.41
CA LEU A 164 -17.56 -3.88 -2.58
C LEU A 164 -18.89 -3.10 -2.65
N PRO A 165 -18.89 -1.75 -2.62
CA PRO A 165 -20.12 -0.98 -2.64
C PRO A 165 -20.79 -0.98 -4.02
N ILE A 166 -22.05 -1.41 -4.07
CA ILE A 166 -22.89 -1.44 -5.26
C ILE A 166 -23.81 -0.21 -5.28
N GLY A 167 -23.73 0.59 -6.33
CA GLY A 167 -24.51 1.81 -6.53
C GLY A 167 -25.28 1.89 -7.84
N SER A 168 -25.25 0.84 -8.68
CA SER A 168 -26.04 0.79 -9.92
C SER A 168 -26.49 -0.64 -10.29
N ALA A 169 -27.46 -0.74 -11.19
CA ALA A 169 -27.93 -2.04 -11.70
C ALA A 169 -26.82 -2.80 -12.45
N ARG A 170 -25.95 -2.09 -13.20
CA ARG A 170 -24.78 -2.70 -13.86
C ARG A 170 -23.80 -3.26 -12.85
N GLU A 171 -23.55 -2.51 -11.77
CA GLU A 171 -22.65 -2.96 -10.69
C GLU A 171 -23.21 -4.17 -9.94
N ALA A 172 -24.54 -4.28 -9.78
CA ALA A 172 -25.16 -5.47 -9.23
C ALA A 172 -24.93 -6.71 -10.13
N LEU A 173 -24.96 -6.56 -11.45
CA LEU A 173 -24.63 -7.64 -12.39
C LEU A 173 -23.14 -8.01 -12.35
N LEU A 174 -22.25 -7.02 -12.27
CA LEU A 174 -20.81 -7.24 -12.09
C LEU A 174 -20.55 -8.02 -10.80
N TRP A 175 -21.12 -7.56 -9.69
CA TRP A 175 -21.01 -8.21 -8.39
C TRP A 175 -21.55 -9.64 -8.41
N ALA A 176 -22.73 -9.87 -9.01
CA ALA A 176 -23.32 -11.21 -9.10
C ALA A 176 -22.41 -12.20 -9.85
N ARG A 177 -21.73 -11.75 -10.90
CA ARG A 177 -20.73 -12.57 -11.60
C ARG A 177 -19.48 -12.83 -10.75
N LEU A 178 -18.98 -11.83 -10.03
CA LEU A 178 -17.82 -11.98 -9.13
C LEU A 178 -18.14 -12.97 -8.00
N MET A 179 -19.34 -12.84 -7.40
CA MET A 179 -19.83 -13.68 -6.30
C MET A 179 -20.08 -15.13 -6.72
N ALA A 180 -20.37 -15.40 -8.00
CA ALA A 180 -20.61 -16.78 -8.47
C ALA A 180 -19.40 -17.71 -8.26
N GLU A 181 -18.20 -17.16 -8.13
CA GLU A 181 -16.95 -17.89 -7.95
C GLU A 181 -16.28 -17.62 -6.59
N ARG A 182 -16.91 -16.82 -5.72
CA ARG A 182 -16.31 -16.31 -4.47
C ARG A 182 -17.32 -16.30 -3.33
N GLU A 183 -16.87 -16.64 -2.13
CA GLU A 183 -17.70 -16.54 -0.93
C GLU A 183 -17.89 -15.08 -0.48
N HIS A 184 -16.96 -14.20 -0.84
CA HIS A 184 -16.96 -12.79 -0.48
C HIS A 184 -16.37 -11.95 -1.62
N VAL A 185 -16.98 -10.80 -1.91
CA VAL A 185 -16.49 -9.82 -2.88
C VAL A 185 -16.13 -8.54 -2.15
N SER A 186 -14.90 -8.47 -1.67
CA SER A 186 -14.35 -7.26 -1.06
C SER A 186 -14.04 -6.18 -2.10
N ALA A 187 -13.81 -4.95 -1.62
CA ALA A 187 -13.33 -3.85 -2.46
C ALA A 187 -12.01 -4.21 -3.18
N GLU A 188 -11.07 -4.88 -2.51
CA GLU A 188 -9.78 -5.32 -3.07
C GLU A 188 -9.91 -6.25 -4.29
N VAL A 189 -10.96 -7.08 -4.33
CA VAL A 189 -11.21 -8.00 -5.46
C VAL A 189 -11.26 -7.26 -6.79
N VAL A 190 -11.72 -6.01 -6.79
CA VAL A 190 -11.80 -5.14 -7.96
C VAL A 190 -10.73 -4.05 -7.95
N LEU A 191 -10.45 -3.46 -6.80
CA LEU A 191 -9.56 -2.30 -6.64
C LEU A 191 -8.10 -2.69 -6.37
N SER A 192 -7.56 -3.53 -7.24
CA SER A 192 -6.16 -3.95 -7.24
C SER A 192 -5.67 -4.14 -8.68
N GLY A 193 -4.37 -4.34 -8.88
CA GLY A 193 -3.81 -4.64 -10.19
C GLY A 193 -4.49 -5.88 -10.80
N ALA A 194 -4.55 -6.99 -10.06
CA ALA A 194 -5.28 -8.17 -10.49
C ALA A 194 -6.78 -7.92 -10.65
N GLY A 195 -7.37 -7.12 -9.74
CA GLY A 195 -8.78 -6.75 -9.78
C GLY A 195 -9.19 -5.96 -11.02
N LEU A 196 -8.32 -5.11 -11.57
CA LEU A 196 -8.58 -4.40 -12.83
C LEU A 196 -8.74 -5.37 -14.02
N LEU A 197 -7.88 -6.38 -14.11
CA LEU A 197 -8.00 -7.41 -15.15
C LEU A 197 -9.26 -8.25 -14.97
N LEU A 198 -9.59 -8.60 -13.72
CA LEU A 198 -10.82 -9.31 -13.40
C LEU A 198 -12.06 -8.49 -13.78
N LEU A 199 -12.09 -7.19 -13.43
CA LEU A 199 -13.18 -6.28 -13.79
C LEU A 199 -13.36 -6.19 -15.31
N TYR A 200 -12.26 -6.12 -16.06
CA TYR A 200 -12.28 -6.15 -17.53
C TYR A 200 -12.92 -7.43 -18.06
N GLN A 201 -12.49 -8.59 -17.58
CA GLN A 201 -13.00 -9.90 -18.03
C GLN A 201 -14.49 -10.06 -17.72
N VAL A 202 -14.91 -9.70 -16.51
CA VAL A 202 -16.33 -9.78 -16.11
C VAL A 202 -17.18 -8.79 -16.90
N SER A 203 -16.68 -7.57 -17.16
CA SER A 203 -17.37 -6.58 -17.99
C SER A 203 -17.54 -7.08 -19.43
N CYS A 204 -16.48 -7.61 -20.04
CA CYS A 204 -16.53 -8.20 -21.38
C CYS A 204 -17.55 -9.35 -21.46
N ALA A 205 -17.59 -10.22 -20.44
CA ALA A 205 -18.54 -11.32 -20.37
C ALA A 205 -20.00 -10.86 -20.19
N LEU A 206 -20.25 -9.74 -19.50
CA LEU A 206 -21.59 -9.15 -19.40
C LEU A 206 -22.04 -8.50 -20.72
N ASP A 207 -21.10 -7.88 -21.44
CA ASP A 207 -21.38 -7.14 -22.67
C ASP A 207 -21.27 -8.02 -23.93
N ASN A 208 -20.99 -9.31 -23.79
CA ASN A 208 -20.75 -10.28 -24.88
C ASN A 208 -19.62 -9.86 -25.84
N VAL A 209 -18.53 -9.34 -25.27
CA VAL A 209 -17.30 -8.96 -25.97
C VAL A 209 -16.19 -9.97 -25.64
N GLU A 210 -15.36 -10.32 -26.62
CA GLU A 210 -14.20 -11.19 -26.39
C GLU A 210 -13.06 -10.44 -25.68
N PRO A 211 -12.59 -10.92 -24.51
CA PRO A 211 -11.53 -10.25 -23.76
C PRO A 211 -10.13 -10.52 -24.37
N VAL A 212 -9.68 -9.62 -25.25
CA VAL A 212 -8.38 -9.72 -25.92
C VAL A 212 -7.21 -9.25 -25.05
N LEU A 213 -7.43 -8.33 -24.11
CA LEU A 213 -6.39 -7.80 -23.22
C LEU A 213 -6.10 -8.78 -22.07
N LYS A 214 -4.82 -8.97 -21.75
CA LYS A 214 -4.36 -10.04 -20.84
C LYS A 214 -3.63 -9.54 -19.59
N SER A 215 -3.43 -8.23 -19.43
CA SER A 215 -2.77 -7.64 -18.26
C SER A 215 -3.40 -6.31 -17.84
N PRO A 216 -3.24 -5.91 -16.57
CA PRO A 216 -3.72 -4.61 -16.08
C PRO A 216 -3.11 -3.43 -16.87
N SER A 217 -1.81 -3.52 -17.18
CA SER A 217 -1.10 -2.51 -17.97
C SER A 217 -1.60 -2.41 -19.41
N ALA A 218 -2.01 -3.53 -20.02
CA ALA A 218 -2.60 -3.51 -21.35
C ALA A 218 -3.97 -2.81 -21.35
N ILE A 219 -4.76 -2.99 -20.29
CA ILE A 219 -6.06 -2.32 -20.11
C ILE A 219 -5.88 -0.81 -19.97
N THR A 220 -4.99 -0.35 -19.08
CA THR A 220 -4.75 1.10 -18.92
C THR A 220 -4.20 1.71 -20.21
N SER A 221 -3.30 1.00 -20.91
CA SER A 221 -2.73 1.49 -22.18
C SER A 221 -3.78 1.60 -23.28
N ALA A 222 -4.66 0.59 -23.42
CA ALA A 222 -5.75 0.59 -24.39
C ALA A 222 -6.78 1.70 -24.08
N ALA A 223 -7.14 1.87 -22.80
CA ALA A 223 -8.04 2.94 -22.36
C ALA A 223 -7.51 4.33 -22.73
N LEU A 224 -6.21 4.58 -22.46
CA LEU A 224 -5.55 5.85 -22.81
C LEU A 224 -5.40 6.05 -24.32
N ALA A 225 -5.33 4.96 -25.09
CA ALA A 225 -5.35 4.99 -26.55
C ALA A 225 -6.76 5.16 -27.16
N GLY A 226 -7.82 5.20 -26.32
CA GLY A 226 -9.20 5.42 -26.75
C GLY A 226 -10.00 4.15 -27.04
N ASP A 227 -9.54 2.97 -26.61
CA ASP A 227 -10.37 1.75 -26.69
C ASP A 227 -11.62 1.90 -25.79
N PRO A 228 -12.83 1.77 -26.36
CA PRO A 228 -14.07 2.09 -25.63
C PRO A 228 -14.36 1.10 -24.49
N VAL A 229 -13.98 -0.17 -24.63
CA VAL A 229 -14.22 -1.20 -23.60
C VAL A 229 -13.27 -0.99 -22.43
N ALA A 230 -11.99 -0.81 -22.71
CA ALA A 230 -10.98 -0.54 -21.70
C ALA A 230 -11.24 0.79 -20.98
N ALA A 231 -11.66 1.84 -21.71
CA ALA A 231 -12.04 3.12 -21.11
C ALA A 231 -13.22 2.99 -20.16
N ALA A 232 -14.29 2.29 -20.55
CA ALA A 232 -15.45 2.05 -19.69
C ALA A 232 -15.10 1.24 -18.43
N VAL A 233 -14.19 0.27 -18.54
CA VAL A 233 -13.69 -0.50 -17.40
C VAL A 233 -12.88 0.38 -16.45
N LEU A 234 -12.01 1.24 -16.97
CA LEU A 234 -11.20 2.15 -16.17
C LEU A 234 -12.09 3.19 -15.47
N GLU A 235 -13.12 3.70 -16.15
CA GLU A 235 -14.13 4.57 -15.54
C GLU A 235 -14.86 3.86 -14.40
N GLN A 236 -15.33 2.63 -14.62
CA GLN A 236 -15.99 1.84 -13.57
C GLN A 236 -15.07 1.57 -12.37
N PHE A 237 -13.78 1.33 -12.61
CA PHE A 237 -12.77 1.21 -11.55
C PHE A 237 -12.67 2.51 -10.73
N CYS A 238 -12.59 3.68 -11.38
CA CYS A 238 -12.58 4.98 -10.71
C CYS A 238 -13.86 5.24 -9.92
N VAL A 239 -15.02 4.85 -10.44
CA VAL A 239 -16.31 4.97 -9.74
C VAL A 239 -16.31 4.12 -8.47
N PHE A 240 -15.87 2.86 -8.53
CA PHE A 240 -15.75 2.01 -7.33
C PHE A 240 -14.75 2.58 -6.33
N LEU A 241 -13.59 3.07 -6.80
CA LEU A 241 -12.58 3.69 -5.94
C LEU A 241 -13.16 4.91 -5.21
N GLY A 242 -13.85 5.80 -5.93
CA GLY A 242 -14.52 6.96 -5.33
C GLY A 242 -15.53 6.59 -4.25
N ARG A 243 -16.33 5.53 -4.46
CA ARG A 243 -17.27 5.04 -3.43
C ARG A 243 -16.58 4.43 -2.23
N VAL A 244 -15.53 3.63 -2.44
CA VAL A 244 -14.77 3.01 -1.35
C VAL A 244 -14.07 4.09 -0.51
N VAL A 245 -13.46 5.09 -1.16
CA VAL A 245 -12.89 6.27 -0.48
C VAL A 245 -13.98 7.01 0.30
N GLY A 246 -15.12 7.31 -0.34
CA GLY A 246 -16.25 7.99 0.31
C GLY A 246 -16.79 7.24 1.54
N ASN A 247 -16.95 5.92 1.45
CA ASN A 247 -17.38 5.08 2.57
C ASN A 247 -16.37 5.14 3.72
N ASN A 248 -15.06 5.02 3.44
CA ASN A 248 -14.03 5.11 4.48
C ASN A 248 -13.99 6.49 5.14
N VAL A 249 -14.14 7.57 4.36
CA VAL A 249 -14.26 8.94 4.89
C VAL A 249 -15.46 9.06 5.83
N LEU A 250 -16.62 8.51 5.46
CA LEU A 250 -17.83 8.56 6.30
C LEU A 250 -17.68 7.75 7.58
N ILE A 251 -17.15 6.52 7.49
CA ILE A 251 -16.96 5.60 8.63
C ILE A 251 -15.98 6.20 9.65
N GLN A 252 -14.87 6.77 9.18
CA GLN A 252 -13.82 7.31 10.06
C GLN A 252 -14.05 8.79 10.45
N GLY A 253 -15.04 9.45 9.84
CA GLY A 253 -15.22 10.90 9.97
C GLY A 253 -14.01 11.68 9.45
N GLY A 254 -13.43 11.19 8.34
CA GLY A 254 -12.18 11.60 7.70
C GLY A 254 -12.24 12.96 7.02
N LEU A 255 -12.42 14.02 7.80
CA LEU A 255 -12.60 15.40 7.30
C LEU A 255 -11.29 16.22 7.32
N GLY A 256 -10.14 15.58 7.52
CA GLY A 256 -8.85 16.25 7.78
C GLY A 256 -8.15 16.89 6.57
N GLY A 257 -8.71 16.72 5.38
CA GLY A 257 -8.02 16.96 4.11
C GLY A 257 -7.42 15.67 3.57
#